data_AF-A0A2P2JE37-F1
#
_entry.id   AF-A0A2P2JE37-F1
#
_cell.length_a   1.000
_cell.length_b   1.000
_cell.length_c   1.000
_cell.angle_alpha   90.00
_cell.angle_beta   90.00
_cell.angle_gamma   90.00
#
_symmetry.space_group_name_H-M   'P 1'
#
loop_
_entity.id
_entity.type
_entity.pdbx_description
1 polymer ?
#
loop_
_entity_poly.entity_id
_entity_poly.type
_entity_poly.pdbx_seq_one_letter_code
_entity_poly.pdbx_strand_id
1 'polypeptide(L)' 'MLSESQAASESGTSVEKASSLCSSSIKTPKSPWMPFPMLFAAISNRVPCKHMELVTNYYELFKVC' A
#
# COMPACT_ATOMS: atom_id res chain seq x y z
N MET A 1 -3.61 -18.71 52.89
CA MET A 1 -4.75 -18.54 51.97
C MET A 1 -4.52 -17.34 51.07
N LEU A 2 -3.72 -17.47 50.01
CA LEU A 2 -3.79 -16.61 48.82
C LEU A 2 -3.46 -17.53 47.65
N SER A 3 -4.52 -18.00 47.00
CA SER A 3 -4.49 -18.97 45.91
C SER A 3 -4.30 -18.24 44.58
N GLU A 4 -3.44 -18.79 43.73
CA GLU A 4 -3.23 -18.41 42.33
C GLU A 4 -4.54 -18.29 41.54
N SER A 5 -4.54 -17.41 40.53
CA SER A 5 -5.51 -17.42 39.45
C SER A 5 -4.77 -17.59 38.12
N GLN A 6 -4.81 -18.80 37.57
CA GLN A 6 -4.59 -19.05 36.15
C GLN A 6 -5.90 -18.81 35.38
N ALA A 7 -5.80 -18.21 34.20
CA ALA A 7 -6.75 -18.45 33.12
C ALA A 7 -5.95 -18.65 31.83
N ALA A 8 -5.98 -19.88 31.34
CA ALA A 8 -5.46 -20.29 30.06
C ALA A 8 -6.27 -19.67 28.91
N SER A 9 -5.63 -19.36 27.80
CA SER A 9 -6.29 -19.38 26.50
C SER A 9 -5.27 -19.82 25.45
N GLU A 10 -5.13 -21.13 25.33
CA GLU A 10 -4.53 -21.79 24.19
C GLU A 10 -5.47 -21.56 23.00
N SER A 11 -4.97 -20.91 21.94
CA SER A 11 -5.68 -20.87 20.66
C SER A 11 -4.75 -21.39 19.57
N GLY A 12 -4.86 -22.69 19.35
CA GLY A 12 -5.02 -23.35 18.05
C GLY A 12 -4.19 -22.82 16.88
N THR A 13 -3.30 -23.68 16.41
CA THR A 13 -2.74 -23.70 15.06
C THR A 13 -3.84 -23.61 13.99
N SER A 14 -3.51 -23.03 12.83
CA SER A 14 -3.58 -23.75 11.53
C SER A 14 -3.97 -22.86 10.34
N VAL A 15 -3.26 -23.13 9.24
CA VAL A 15 -3.56 -22.84 7.83
C VAL A 15 -3.15 -21.47 7.28
N GLU A 16 -1.89 -21.46 6.85
CA GLU A 16 -1.44 -20.75 5.65
C GLU A 16 -2.38 -21.05 4.47
N LYS A 17 -3.13 -20.05 4.01
CA LYS A 17 -3.75 -20.05 2.68
C LYS A 17 -3.73 -18.64 2.09
N ALA A 18 -2.54 -18.18 1.72
CA ALA A 18 -2.37 -17.01 0.86
C ALA A 18 -2.64 -17.40 -0.60
N SER A 19 -3.91 -17.58 -0.95
CA SER A 19 -4.36 -17.41 -2.33
C SER A 19 -5.81 -16.93 -2.31
N SER A 20 -5.99 -15.71 -1.80
CA SER A 20 -7.12 -14.90 -2.23
C SER A 20 -6.61 -14.03 -3.36
N LEU A 21 -6.95 -14.41 -4.60
CA LEU A 21 -7.02 -13.48 -5.71
C LEU A 21 -7.94 -12.34 -5.27
N CYS A 22 -7.35 -11.34 -4.62
CA CYS A 22 -8.05 -10.13 -4.22
C CYS A 22 -8.32 -9.40 -5.52
N SER A 23 -9.53 -9.61 -6.05
CA SER A 23 -10.20 -8.63 -6.89
C SER A 23 -10.22 -7.34 -6.08
N SER A 24 -9.17 -6.55 -6.27
CA SER A 24 -8.94 -5.34 -5.52
C SER A 24 -9.92 -4.31 -6.07
N SER A 25 -11.17 -4.41 -5.64
CA SER A 25 -12.04 -3.24 -5.56
C SER A 25 -11.19 -2.13 -4.96
N ILE A 26 -11.17 -0.97 -5.63
CA ILE A 26 -10.34 0.20 -5.33
C ILE A 26 -10.72 0.72 -3.94
N LYS A 27 -10.27 0.01 -2.91
CA LYS A 27 -10.45 0.39 -1.51
C LYS A 27 -9.32 1.37 -1.25
N THR A 28 -9.64 2.65 -1.21
CA THR A 28 -8.68 3.69 -0.82
C THR A 28 -7.98 3.23 0.46
N PRO A 29 -6.65 3.08 0.46
CA PRO A 29 -5.96 2.63 1.63
C PRO A 29 -6.22 3.61 2.78
N LYS A 30 -6.43 3.08 3.98
CA LYS A 30 -6.59 3.90 5.20
C LYS A 30 -5.28 4.62 5.58
N SER A 31 -4.15 4.13 5.08
CA SER A 31 -2.84 4.79 5.15
C SER A 31 -2.79 5.93 4.14
N PRO A 32 -2.14 7.07 4.44
CA PRO A 32 -1.98 8.15 3.45
C PRO A 32 -1.35 7.59 2.18
N TRP A 33 -2.05 7.76 1.06
CA TRP A 33 -1.55 7.41 -0.25
C TRP A 33 -1.20 8.68 -0.99
N MET A 34 0.02 8.73 -1.53
CA MET A 34 0.47 9.87 -2.32
C MET A 34 0.15 9.63 -3.78
N PRO A 35 -0.72 10.45 -4.39
CA PRO A 35 -1.05 10.31 -5.80
C PRO A 35 0.18 10.62 -6.66
N PHE A 36 0.29 9.97 -7.82
CA PHE A 36 1.40 10.16 -8.76
C PHE A 36 1.67 11.65 -9.10
N PRO A 37 0.66 12.50 -9.39
CA PRO A 37 0.90 13.93 -9.58
C PRO A 37 1.58 14.61 -8.38
N MET A 38 1.22 14.23 -7.15
CA MET A 38 1.81 14.78 -5.94
C MET A 38 3.24 14.25 -5.72
N LEU A 39 3.49 12.97 -6.04
CA LEU A 39 4.83 12.40 -6.05
C LEU A 39 5.74 13.12 -7.06
N PHE A 40 5.25 13.40 -8.28
CA PHE A 40 6.00 14.10 -9.32
C PHE A 40 6.41 15.50 -8.86
N ALA A 41 5.50 16.23 -8.22
CA ALA A 41 5.82 17.52 -7.62
C ALA A 41 6.92 17.40 -6.56
N ALA A 42 6.85 16.40 -5.68
CA ALA A 42 7.81 16.18 -4.60
C ALA A 42 9.23 15.85 -5.11
N ILE A 43 9.37 15.16 -6.25
CA ILE A 43 10.66 14.78 -6.82
C ILE A 43 11.17 15.75 -7.89
N SER A 44 10.38 16.74 -8.30
CA SER A 44 10.69 17.66 -9.41
C SER A 44 11.99 18.43 -9.24
N ASN A 45 12.41 18.71 -8.00
CA ASN A 45 13.68 19.40 -7.69
C ASN A 45 14.89 18.45 -7.58
N ARG A 46 14.65 17.13 -7.59
CA ARG A 46 15.70 16.10 -7.53
C ARG A 46 16.00 15.49 -8.91
N VAL A 47 15.16 15.81 -9.90
CA VAL A 47 15.22 15.22 -11.25
C VAL A 47 15.32 16.37 -12.27
N PRO A 48 16.23 16.31 -13.25
CA PRO A 48 16.28 17.30 -14.32
C PRO A 48 14.93 17.42 -15.06
N CYS A 49 14.55 18.64 -15.45
CA CYS A 49 13.26 18.95 -16.08
C CYS A 49 12.92 18.02 -17.26
N LYS A 50 13.91 17.78 -18.14
CA LYS A 50 13.77 16.88 -19.30
C LYS A 50 13.34 15.45 -18.92
N HIS A 51 13.78 14.94 -17.78
CA HIS A 51 13.38 13.61 -17.32
C HIS A 51 11.99 13.63 -16.67
N MET A 52 11.62 14.69 -15.95
CA MET A 52 10.27 14.87 -15.42
C MET A 52 9.22 14.99 -16.52
N GLU A 53 9.54 15.64 -17.64
CA GLU A 53 8.68 15.70 -18.83
C GLU A 53 8.43 14.31 -19.41
N LEU A 54 9.47 13.48 -19.54
CA LEU A 54 9.31 12.10 -20.01
C LEU A 54 8.42 11.29 -19.06
N VAL A 55 8.65 11.36 -17.75
CA VAL A 55 7.84 10.67 -16.74
C VAL A 55 6.38 11.08 -16.84
N THR A 56 6.11 12.37 -17.00
CA THR A 56 4.74 12.90 -17.11
C THR A 56 4.07 12.41 -18.40
N ASN A 57 4.77 12.45 -19.54
CA ASN A 57 4.24 11.97 -20.81
C ASN A 57 3.91 10.48 -20.78
N TYR A 58 4.79 9.64 -20.24
CA TYR A 58 4.51 8.21 -20.09
C TYR A 58 3.36 7.93 -19.14
N TYR A 59 3.25 8.71 -18.06
CA TYR A 59 2.14 8.59 -17.12
C TYR A 59 0.80 8.95 -17.76
N GLU A 60 0.74 9.98 -18.59
CA GLU A 60 -0.49 10.32 -19.32
C GLU A 60 -0.89 9.21 -20.29
N LEU A 61 0.06 8.60 -21.02
CA LEU A 61 -0.22 7.44 -21.88
C LEU A 61 -0.80 6.25 -21.09
N PHE A 62 -0.34 6.04 -19.85
CA PHE A 62 -0.83 4.97 -18.97
C PHE A 62 -2.26 5.22 -18.46
N LYS A 63 -2.71 6.48 -18.41
CA LYS A 63 -4.04 6.84 -17.93
C LYS A 63 -5.15 6.68 -18.97
N VAL A 64 -4.83 6.52 -20.26
CA VAL A 64 -5.82 6.47 -21.36
C VAL A 64 -6.40 5.07 -21.59
N CYS A 65 -6.63 4.30 -20.52
CA CYS A 65 -7.35 3.02 -20.58
C CYS A 65 -8.76 3.15 -20.00
#